data_AF-A0A8S8YXU4-F1
#
_entry.id   AF-A0A8S8YXU4-F1
#
_cell.length_a   1.000
_cell.length_b   1.000
_cell.length_c   1.000
_cell.angle_alpha   90.00
_cell.angle_beta   90.00
_cell.angle_gamma   90.00
#
_symmetry.space_group_name_H-M   'P 1'
#
loop_
_entity.id
_entity.type
_entity.pdbx_description
1 polymer ?
#
loop_
_entity_poly.entity_id
_entity_poly.type
_entity_poly.pdbx_seq_one_letter_code
_entity_poly.pdbx_strand_id
1 'polypeptide(L)'
;MRGHDGAIHSLSLQDEQFLRIGPSIVVSRENLTNDVLFMPIEGTQPKIQVSESEWLIPEWFEKGSEYVIARGDSGSAFCPSSEAIAEVNATGDWQRDLSDRSAILVPAGQTGNATLRFPPSGWLALCEGTTMFASYKVVEGPDVMVDPGTLESRMPGGEFSIVNRENASIPISLDWTGDAVAWDNWKSWAPAEVPAMSSVTANASVHGDPPALWAAWVTADEDGITLHFAARSWGRHDADSHPRHRLNRRGAPRRPLGH
;
A
#
# COMPACT_ATOMS: atom_id res chain seq x y z
N MET A 1 -9.16 -15.96 -5.96
CA MET A 1 -8.54 -15.85 -7.31
C MET A 1 -7.04 -15.65 -7.14
N ARG A 2 -6.19 -16.20 -8.02
CA ARG A 2 -4.76 -15.86 -8.08
C ARG A 2 -4.53 -15.09 -9.38
N GLY A 3 -4.15 -13.83 -9.28
CA GLY A 3 -3.76 -12.97 -10.40
C GLY A 3 -2.29 -12.58 -10.26
N HIS A 4 -1.68 -12.07 -11.34
CA HIS A 4 -0.37 -11.42 -11.24
C HIS A 4 -0.51 -10.15 -10.38
N ASP A 5 0.43 -9.85 -9.49
CA ASP A 5 0.29 -8.77 -8.49
C ASP A 5 -0.02 -7.42 -9.15
N GLY A 6 0.68 -7.09 -10.24
CA GLY A 6 0.36 -5.89 -11.04
C GLY A 6 -1.08 -5.80 -11.54
N ALA A 7 -1.73 -6.92 -11.85
CA ALA A 7 -3.16 -6.93 -12.21
C ALA A 7 -4.05 -6.72 -10.99
N ILE A 8 -3.71 -7.31 -9.83
CA ILE A 8 -4.44 -7.13 -8.58
C ILE A 8 -4.36 -5.67 -8.12
N HIS A 9 -3.17 -5.08 -8.11
CA HIS A 9 -2.98 -3.67 -7.73
C HIS A 9 -3.57 -2.70 -8.76
N SER A 10 -3.94 -3.14 -9.96
CA SER A 10 -4.67 -2.29 -10.92
C SER A 10 -6.17 -2.13 -10.58
N LEU A 11 -6.73 -2.99 -9.73
CA LEU A 11 -8.15 -3.01 -9.39
C LEU A 11 -8.54 -1.78 -8.53
N SER A 12 -9.59 -1.08 -8.95
CA SER A 12 -10.08 0.13 -8.27
C SER A 12 -11.14 -0.14 -7.21
N LEU A 13 -11.90 -1.23 -7.32
CA LEU A 13 -13.00 -1.54 -6.42
C LEU A 13 -12.51 -2.22 -5.14
N GLN A 14 -13.13 -1.85 -4.02
CA GLN A 14 -12.89 -2.41 -2.71
C GLN A 14 -14.21 -2.76 -2.03
N ASP A 15 -14.20 -3.77 -1.15
CA ASP A 15 -15.33 -4.08 -0.27
C ASP A 15 -15.27 -3.26 1.03
N GLU A 16 -16.21 -3.51 1.95
CA GLU A 16 -16.28 -2.83 3.24
C GLU A 16 -15.08 -3.15 4.15
N GLN A 17 -14.30 -4.20 3.85
CA GLN A 17 -13.05 -4.58 4.54
C GLN A 17 -11.81 -4.03 3.83
N PHE A 18 -11.99 -3.18 2.82
CA PHE A 18 -10.93 -2.62 1.96
C PHE A 18 -10.17 -3.68 1.15
N LEU A 19 -10.71 -4.89 1.01
CA LEU A 19 -10.19 -5.92 0.12
C LEU A 19 -10.51 -5.54 -1.32
N ARG A 20 -9.56 -5.76 -2.22
CA ARG A 20 -9.76 -5.57 -3.66
C ARG A 20 -10.83 -6.53 -4.16
N ILE A 21 -11.77 -6.00 -4.94
CA ILE A 21 -12.79 -6.81 -5.61
C ILE A 21 -12.28 -7.21 -6.98
N GLY A 22 -12.27 -8.52 -7.26
CA GLY A 22 -11.89 -9.04 -8.57
C GLY A 22 -12.94 -8.74 -9.66
N PRO A 23 -12.69 -9.19 -10.90
CA PRO A 23 -13.67 -9.04 -11.98
C PRO A 23 -15.04 -9.59 -11.59
N SER A 24 -16.11 -8.87 -11.96
CA SER A 24 -17.47 -9.32 -11.69
C SER A 24 -17.81 -10.56 -12.52
N ILE A 25 -18.52 -11.50 -11.90
CA ILE A 25 -19.03 -12.70 -12.58
C ILE A 25 -20.51 -12.50 -12.84
N VAL A 26 -20.90 -12.50 -14.11
CA VAL A 26 -22.31 -12.46 -14.52
C VAL A 26 -22.82 -13.88 -14.64
N VAL A 27 -23.80 -14.25 -13.83
CA VAL A 27 -24.48 -15.54 -13.89
C VAL A 27 -25.81 -15.35 -14.59
N SER A 28 -25.92 -15.88 -15.81
CA SER A 28 -27.15 -15.86 -16.59
C SER A 28 -27.88 -17.21 -16.48
N ARG A 29 -29.20 -17.16 -16.37
CA ARG A 29 -30.09 -18.33 -16.42
C ARG A 29 -31.26 -18.04 -17.34
N GLU A 30 -31.73 -19.08 -18.03
CA GLU A 30 -32.85 -18.96 -18.95
C GLU A 30 -34.10 -18.42 -18.22
N ASN A 31 -34.72 -17.38 -18.78
CA ASN A 31 -35.90 -16.70 -18.24
C ASN A 31 -35.75 -16.08 -16.84
N LEU A 32 -34.52 -15.82 -16.38
CA LEU A 32 -34.24 -15.11 -15.14
C LEU A 32 -33.35 -13.89 -15.38
N THR A 33 -33.42 -12.93 -14.46
CA THR A 33 -32.49 -11.80 -14.44
C THR A 33 -31.08 -12.28 -14.16
N ASN A 34 -30.08 -11.67 -14.79
CA ASN A 34 -28.68 -11.97 -14.51
C ASN A 34 -28.33 -11.57 -13.08
N ASP A 35 -27.64 -12.47 -12.37
CA ASP A 35 -26.99 -12.16 -11.10
C ASP A 35 -25.56 -11.66 -11.36
N VAL A 36 -25.09 -10.71 -10.56
CA VAL A 36 -23.70 -10.24 -10.61
C VAL A 36 -23.02 -10.54 -9.28
N LEU A 37 -21.97 -11.35 -9.33
CA LEU A 37 -21.18 -11.73 -8.17
C LEU A 37 -19.92 -10.87 -8.10
N PHE A 38 -19.71 -10.24 -6.94
CA PHE A 38 -18.48 -9.54 -6.58
C PHE A 38 -17.72 -10.38 -5.56
N MET A 39 -16.48 -10.74 -5.88
CA MET A 39 -15.68 -11.60 -5.03
C MET A 39 -14.45 -10.83 -4.53
N PRO A 40 -14.35 -10.58 -3.21
CA PRO A 40 -13.14 -10.06 -2.60
C PRO A 40 -11.95 -10.98 -2.85
N ILE A 41 -10.77 -10.39 -3.05
CA ILE A 41 -9.51 -11.13 -3.18
C ILE A 41 -8.83 -11.14 -1.81
N GLU A 42 -8.75 -12.32 -1.22
CA GLU A 42 -8.04 -12.52 0.04
C GLU A 42 -6.58 -12.03 -0.04
N GLY A 43 -6.09 -11.46 1.04
CA GLY A 43 -4.71 -10.98 1.13
C GLY A 43 -4.44 -9.62 0.49
N THR A 44 -5.46 -8.93 -0.04
CA THR A 44 -5.31 -7.62 -0.68
C THR A 44 -5.68 -6.44 0.22
N GLN A 45 -5.87 -6.71 1.52
CA GLN A 45 -6.10 -5.67 2.51
C GLN A 45 -4.85 -4.79 2.60
N PRO A 46 -4.99 -3.45 2.68
CA PRO A 46 -3.88 -2.55 2.95
C PRO A 46 -3.06 -3.03 4.16
N LYS A 47 -1.74 -2.87 4.09
CA LYS A 47 -0.85 -3.31 5.16
C LYS A 47 -0.21 -2.13 5.87
N ILE A 48 -0.03 -2.28 7.17
CA ILE A 48 0.94 -1.51 7.95
C ILE A 48 1.97 -2.47 8.52
N GLN A 49 3.23 -2.04 8.48
CA GLN A 49 4.33 -2.76 9.09
C GLN A 49 4.64 -2.16 10.45
N VAL A 50 4.91 -3.04 11.40
CA VAL A 50 5.24 -2.67 12.77
C VAL A 50 6.53 -3.36 13.16
N SER A 51 7.50 -2.55 13.57
CA SER A 51 8.77 -2.96 14.12
C SER A 51 8.69 -2.89 15.65
N GLU A 52 9.23 -3.89 16.34
CA GLU A 52 9.33 -3.93 17.81
C GLU A 52 8.00 -3.77 18.59
N SER A 53 6.84 -4.04 17.96
CA SER A 53 5.49 -3.90 18.56
C SER A 53 5.09 -2.48 18.95
N GLU A 54 5.79 -1.46 18.43
CA GLU A 54 5.43 -0.05 18.62
C GLU A 54 5.16 0.59 17.27
N TRP A 55 4.05 1.32 17.16
CA TRP A 55 3.64 1.95 15.92
C TRP A 55 3.21 3.38 16.18
N LEU A 56 3.98 4.33 15.66
CA LEU A 56 3.66 5.76 15.70
C LEU A 56 2.47 6.02 14.77
N ILE A 57 1.47 6.77 15.21
CA ILE A 57 0.36 7.19 14.33
C ILE A 57 0.87 8.33 13.44
N PRO A 58 0.79 8.21 12.11
CA PRO A 58 1.23 9.28 11.22
C PRO A 58 0.35 10.52 11.32
N GLU A 59 0.94 11.70 11.17
CA GLU A 59 0.19 12.96 11.16
C GLU A 59 -0.89 12.99 10.07
N TRP A 60 -0.64 12.37 8.91
CA TRP A 60 -1.64 12.31 7.82
C TRP A 60 -2.81 11.35 8.08
N PHE A 61 -2.81 10.62 9.22
CA PHE A 61 -3.98 9.87 9.70
C PHE A 61 -4.89 10.73 10.58
N GLU A 62 -4.43 11.93 10.97
CA GLU A 62 -5.20 12.85 11.78
C GLU A 62 -6.44 13.33 11.01
N LYS A 63 -7.58 13.33 11.70
CA LYS A 63 -8.84 13.87 11.18
C LYS A 63 -9.22 15.14 11.94
N GLY A 64 -9.93 16.02 11.25
CA GLY A 64 -10.60 17.17 11.86
C GLY A 64 -11.85 16.79 12.70
N SER A 65 -12.19 15.50 12.73
CA SER A 65 -13.25 14.91 13.55
C SER A 65 -12.65 13.83 14.47
N GLU A 66 -13.37 13.51 15.55
CA GLU A 66 -13.04 12.35 16.38
C GLU A 66 -13.13 11.05 15.58
N TYR A 67 -12.29 10.09 15.92
CA TYR A 67 -12.31 8.77 15.28
C TYR A 67 -11.85 7.69 16.27
N VAL A 68 -12.25 6.46 15.99
CA VAL A 68 -11.89 5.30 16.80
C VAL A 68 -10.82 4.50 16.09
N ILE A 69 -9.81 4.06 16.83
CA ILE A 69 -8.87 3.02 16.41
C ILE A 69 -9.24 1.74 17.14
N ALA A 70 -9.63 0.72 16.39
CA ALA A 70 -9.97 -0.60 16.91
C ALA A 70 -8.94 -1.64 16.46
N ARG A 71 -8.68 -2.62 17.31
CA ARG A 71 -7.71 -3.69 17.09
C ARG A 71 -8.36 -5.06 17.26
N GLY A 72 -7.93 -6.03 16.46
CA GLY A 72 -8.11 -7.45 16.77
C GLY A 72 -6.93 -8.30 16.30
N ASP A 73 -6.69 -9.41 16.98
CA ASP A 73 -5.59 -10.34 16.67
C ASP A 73 -5.96 -11.28 15.49
N SER A 74 -7.25 -11.48 15.25
CA SER A 74 -7.75 -12.36 14.18
C SER A 74 -9.15 -11.97 13.70
N GLY A 75 -9.58 -12.61 12.61
CA GLY A 75 -10.88 -12.38 11.99
C GLY A 75 -10.91 -11.12 11.11
N SER A 76 -12.11 -10.67 10.81
CA SER A 76 -12.35 -9.45 10.02
C SER A 76 -12.31 -8.21 10.90
N ALA A 77 -11.84 -7.11 10.31
CA ALA A 77 -11.84 -5.81 10.96
C ALA A 77 -13.27 -5.31 11.16
N PHE A 78 -13.53 -4.65 12.30
CA PHE A 78 -14.85 -4.11 12.59
C PHE A 78 -14.76 -2.82 13.40
N CYS A 79 -15.79 -1.99 13.26
CA CYS A 79 -15.99 -0.84 14.14
C CYS A 79 -16.83 -1.24 15.35
N PRO A 80 -16.36 -0.95 16.57
CA PRO A 80 -17.14 -1.25 17.77
C PRO A 80 -18.44 -0.45 17.78
N SER A 81 -19.53 -1.10 18.19
CA SER A 81 -20.86 -0.49 18.30
C SER A 81 -21.17 0.07 19.70
N SER A 82 -20.26 -0.11 20.67
CA SER A 82 -20.48 0.33 22.05
C SER A 82 -20.05 1.78 22.26
N GLU A 83 -20.79 2.53 23.07
CA GLU A 83 -20.43 3.89 23.47
C GLU A 83 -19.32 3.95 24.54
N ALA A 84 -19.01 2.81 25.18
CA ALA A 84 -17.98 2.73 26.22
C ALA A 84 -16.57 2.50 25.64
N ILE A 85 -16.11 3.40 24.78
CA ILE A 85 -14.76 3.39 24.24
C ILE A 85 -13.91 4.34 25.07
N ALA A 86 -12.73 3.89 25.50
CA ALA A 86 -11.83 4.72 26.28
C ALA A 86 -11.29 5.87 25.40
N GLU A 87 -11.59 7.10 25.80
CA GLU A 87 -11.03 8.29 25.17
C GLU A 87 -9.57 8.48 25.56
N VAL A 88 -8.73 8.81 24.58
CA VAL A 88 -7.37 9.23 24.84
C VAL A 88 -7.38 10.66 25.35
N ASN A 89 -7.24 10.82 26.66
CA ASN A 89 -7.02 12.13 27.26
C ASN A 89 -5.53 12.49 27.16
N ALA A 90 -5.14 13.19 26.09
CA ALA A 90 -3.76 13.61 25.91
C ALA A 90 -3.65 15.02 25.30
N THR A 91 -3.30 15.99 26.14
CA THR A 91 -2.69 17.23 25.68
C THR A 91 -1.22 16.96 25.40
N GLY A 92 -0.87 16.56 24.17
CA GLY A 92 0.51 16.30 23.74
C GLY A 92 0.79 14.82 23.41
N ASP A 93 2.04 14.39 23.54
CA ASP A 93 2.48 13.04 23.18
C ASP A 93 1.91 11.99 24.14
N TRP A 94 1.50 10.85 23.60
CA TRP A 94 0.91 9.77 24.38
C TRP A 94 1.21 8.39 23.83
N GLN A 95 1.08 7.40 24.72
CA GLN A 95 1.26 6.00 24.39
C GLN A 95 0.09 5.17 24.92
N ARG A 96 -0.39 4.21 24.13
CA ARG A 96 -1.47 3.30 24.50
C ARG A 96 -1.19 1.88 24.06
N ASP A 97 -1.38 0.93 24.98
CA ASP A 97 -1.38 -0.48 24.65
C ASP A 97 -2.76 -0.89 24.12
N LEU A 98 -2.80 -1.60 22.98
CA LEU A 98 -4.02 -2.17 22.41
C LEU A 98 -3.95 -3.70 22.47
N SER A 99 -4.93 -4.29 23.15
CA SER A 99 -5.12 -5.74 23.24
C SER A 99 -6.11 -6.24 22.18
N ASP A 100 -6.28 -7.56 22.05
CA ASP A 100 -7.30 -8.15 21.18
C ASP A 100 -8.69 -7.59 21.50
N ARG A 101 -9.41 -7.16 20.45
CA ARG A 101 -10.75 -6.55 20.52
C ARG A 101 -10.84 -5.32 21.42
N SER A 102 -9.76 -4.54 21.49
CA SER A 102 -9.74 -3.24 22.16
C SER A 102 -9.94 -2.09 21.17
N ALA A 103 -10.38 -0.95 21.69
CA ALA A 103 -10.54 0.26 20.91
C ALA A 103 -10.26 1.50 21.76
N ILE A 104 -9.81 2.56 21.12
CA ILE A 104 -9.61 3.88 21.70
C ILE A 104 -10.31 4.93 20.86
N LEU A 105 -10.83 5.97 21.51
CA LEU A 105 -11.37 7.16 20.85
C LEU A 105 -10.28 8.22 20.83
N VAL A 106 -9.92 8.68 19.63
CA VAL A 106 -8.95 9.74 19.38
C VAL A 106 -9.72 11.04 19.14
N PRO A 107 -9.58 12.06 20.01
CA PRO A 107 -10.23 13.35 19.81
C PRO A 107 -9.73 14.06 18.55
N ALA A 108 -10.57 14.92 17.97
CA ALA A 108 -10.23 15.70 16.80
C ALA A 108 -8.95 16.54 17.04
N GLY A 109 -7.96 16.42 16.15
CA GLY A 109 -6.72 17.19 16.23
C GLY A 109 -5.80 16.84 17.42
N GLN A 110 -6.00 15.68 18.07
CA GLN A 110 -5.20 15.26 19.23
C GLN A 110 -4.38 13.99 18.96
N THR A 111 -3.87 13.84 17.73
CA THR A 111 -2.96 12.72 17.42
C THR A 111 -1.57 12.98 18.02
N GLY A 112 -0.97 14.16 17.83
CA GLY A 112 0.39 14.45 18.36
C GLY A 112 1.41 13.37 17.95
N ASN A 113 2.46 13.13 18.75
CA ASN A 113 3.32 11.95 18.57
C ASN A 113 2.73 10.72 19.29
N ALA A 114 1.53 10.31 18.90
CA ALA A 114 0.87 9.14 19.47
C ALA A 114 1.56 7.84 19.08
N THR A 115 1.87 7.00 20.06
CA THR A 115 2.41 5.65 19.83
C THR A 115 1.43 4.59 20.33
N LEU A 116 1.13 3.63 19.46
CA LEU A 116 0.34 2.45 19.79
C LEU A 116 1.27 1.26 20.01
N ARG A 117 0.99 0.49 21.06
CA ARG A 117 1.76 -0.73 21.39
C ARG A 117 0.88 -1.94 21.27
N PHE A 118 1.28 -2.86 20.40
CA PHE A 118 0.51 -4.06 20.13
C PHE A 118 1.35 -5.11 19.35
N PRO A 119 1.01 -6.41 19.45
CA PRO A 119 1.68 -7.44 18.67
C PRO A 119 1.64 -7.17 17.15
N PRO A 120 2.72 -7.46 16.38
CA PRO A 120 2.84 -7.15 14.95
C PRO A 120 2.06 -8.15 14.07
N SER A 121 0.80 -8.40 14.44
CA SER A 121 -0.14 -9.28 13.75
C SER A 121 -1.57 -8.84 14.03
N GLY A 122 -2.50 -9.34 13.21
CA GLY A 122 -3.93 -9.04 13.31
C GLY A 122 -4.34 -7.92 12.36
N TRP A 123 -5.24 -7.05 12.83
CA TRP A 123 -5.77 -5.94 12.06
C TRP A 123 -5.97 -4.68 12.92
N LEU A 124 -5.94 -3.52 12.25
CA LEU A 124 -6.41 -2.24 12.77
C LEU A 124 -7.54 -1.70 11.90
N ALA A 125 -8.57 -1.18 12.54
CA ALA A 125 -9.68 -0.48 11.88
C ALA A 125 -9.71 0.96 12.37
N LEU A 126 -9.93 1.89 11.44
CA LEU A 126 -10.20 3.28 11.75
C LEU A 126 -11.66 3.58 11.41
N CYS A 127 -12.35 4.13 12.39
CA CYS A 127 -13.81 4.20 12.41
C CYS A 127 -14.31 5.60 12.75
N GLU A 128 -15.38 6.01 12.09
CA GLU A 128 -16.18 7.18 12.45
C GLU A 128 -17.55 6.68 12.90
N GLY A 129 -17.77 6.67 14.22
CA GLY A 129 -18.85 5.91 14.84
C GLY A 129 -18.74 4.41 14.50
N THR A 130 -19.78 3.87 13.86
CA THR A 130 -19.83 2.47 13.41
C THR A 130 -19.36 2.27 11.96
N THR A 131 -18.98 3.34 11.27
CA THR A 131 -18.55 3.29 9.87
C THR A 131 -17.03 3.17 9.77
N MET A 132 -16.54 2.12 9.13
CA MET A 132 -15.11 1.94 8.88
C MET A 132 -14.69 2.79 7.68
N PHE A 133 -13.68 3.65 7.85
CA PHE A 133 -13.13 4.46 6.76
C PHE A 133 -11.72 4.02 6.35
N ALA A 134 -11.04 3.22 7.18
CA ALA A 134 -9.83 2.52 6.77
C ALA A 134 -9.68 1.20 7.54
N SER A 135 -9.04 0.23 6.90
CA SER A 135 -8.74 -1.07 7.49
C SER A 135 -7.37 -1.54 7.04
N TYR A 136 -6.59 -2.04 7.99
CA TYR A 136 -5.22 -2.45 7.78
C TYR A 136 -4.98 -3.84 8.36
N LYS A 137 -4.30 -4.68 7.60
CA LYS A 137 -3.63 -5.85 8.14
C LYS A 137 -2.34 -5.40 8.81
N VAL A 138 -2.13 -5.82 10.05
CA VAL A 138 -0.88 -5.61 10.77
C VAL A 138 0.05 -6.77 10.45
N VAL A 139 1.27 -6.46 10.03
CA VAL A 139 2.32 -7.46 9.81
C VAL A 139 3.64 -6.98 10.41
N GLU A 140 4.47 -7.93 10.80
CA GLU A 140 5.85 -7.66 11.19
C GLU A 140 6.69 -7.29 9.96
N GLY A 141 7.61 -6.35 10.13
CA GLY A 141 8.49 -5.86 9.07
C GLY A 141 9.07 -4.49 9.42
N PRO A 142 9.94 -3.94 8.55
CA PRO A 142 10.48 -2.60 8.74
C PRO A 142 9.34 -1.57 8.74
N ASP A 143 9.38 -0.61 9.65
CA ASP A 143 8.38 0.44 9.75
C ASP A 143 8.55 1.47 8.61
N VAL A 144 8.00 1.08 7.45
CA VAL A 144 7.96 1.87 6.22
C VAL A 144 6.52 2.27 5.92
N MET A 145 6.34 3.53 5.55
CA MET A 145 5.05 4.06 5.12
C MET A 145 5.15 4.79 3.79
N VAL A 146 4.01 4.94 3.13
CA VAL A 146 3.89 5.63 1.84
C VAL A 146 2.77 6.66 1.94
N ASP A 147 3.00 7.87 1.45
CA ASP A 147 2.02 8.95 1.45
C ASP A 147 2.02 9.72 0.10
N PRO A 148 0.88 9.88 -0.59
CA PRO A 148 -0.41 9.26 -0.29
C PRO A 148 -0.41 7.76 -0.59
N GLY A 149 -1.06 6.98 0.27
CA GLY A 149 -1.31 5.56 0.04
C GLY A 149 -0.91 4.67 1.20
N THR A 150 -0.64 3.41 0.88
CA THR A 150 -0.23 2.37 1.82
C THR A 150 0.64 1.35 1.08
N LEU A 151 1.43 0.58 1.82
CA LEU A 151 2.14 -0.56 1.25
C LEU A 151 1.14 -1.55 0.62
N GLU A 152 1.56 -2.16 -0.49
CA GLU A 152 0.74 -3.09 -1.28
C GLU A 152 -0.59 -2.51 -1.78
N SER A 153 -0.70 -1.19 -1.85
CA SER A 153 -1.80 -0.52 -2.54
C SER A 153 -1.33 0.15 -3.82
N ARG A 154 -2.28 0.32 -4.75
CA ARG A 154 -2.05 1.08 -5.97
C ARG A 154 -1.65 2.52 -5.63
N MET A 155 -0.55 2.98 -6.20
CA MET A 155 -0.16 4.39 -6.12
C MET A 155 -1.11 5.26 -6.97
N PRO A 156 -1.49 6.46 -6.50
CA PRO A 156 -2.44 7.33 -7.20
C PRO A 156 -1.90 7.95 -8.50
N GLY A 157 -0.61 7.77 -8.76
CA GLY A 157 0.09 8.33 -9.92
C GLY A 157 0.71 9.69 -9.63
N GLY A 158 1.95 9.87 -10.07
CA GLY A 158 2.74 11.07 -9.78
C GLY A 158 3.68 10.87 -8.59
N GLU A 159 3.95 11.94 -7.85
CA GLU A 159 4.89 11.95 -6.73
C GLU A 159 4.24 11.44 -5.43
N PHE A 160 5.02 10.71 -4.65
CA PHE A 160 4.66 10.22 -3.32
C PHE A 160 5.91 10.19 -2.43
N SER A 161 5.69 10.19 -1.13
CA SER A 161 6.70 10.07 -0.09
C SER A 161 6.84 8.62 0.35
N ILE A 162 8.07 8.13 0.47
CA ILE A 162 8.39 6.90 1.20
C ILE A 162 9.05 7.32 2.50
N VAL A 163 8.47 6.91 3.62
CA VAL A 163 8.89 7.29 4.97
C VAL A 163 9.50 6.08 5.65
N ASN A 164 10.75 6.21 6.07
CA ASN A 164 11.48 5.22 6.85
C ASN A 164 11.50 5.67 8.31
N ARG A 165 10.85 4.91 9.19
CA ARG A 165 10.81 5.16 10.63
C ARG A 165 11.73 4.24 11.41
N GLU A 166 12.61 3.53 10.72
CA GLU A 166 13.71 2.77 11.31
C GLU A 166 14.93 3.65 11.58
N ASN A 167 15.78 3.17 12.48
CA ASN A 167 17.03 3.82 12.85
C ASN A 167 18.19 3.58 11.86
N ALA A 168 17.96 2.81 10.79
CA ALA A 168 18.92 2.48 9.75
C ALA A 168 18.43 2.94 8.38
N SER A 169 19.35 3.21 7.44
CA SER A 169 18.96 3.47 6.05
C SER A 169 18.45 2.19 5.38
N ILE A 170 17.41 2.33 4.55
CA ILE A 170 16.80 1.20 3.84
C ILE A 170 16.97 1.40 2.33
N PRO A 171 17.58 0.46 1.59
CA PRO A 171 17.75 0.58 0.16
C PRO A 171 16.41 0.51 -0.58
N ILE A 172 16.32 1.23 -1.70
CA ILE A 172 15.18 1.15 -2.62
C ILE A 172 15.63 0.43 -3.88
N SER A 173 14.85 -0.57 -4.29
CA SER A 173 14.98 -1.23 -5.58
C SER A 173 13.74 -0.95 -6.45
N LEU A 174 13.94 -1.03 -7.77
CA LEU A 174 12.85 -0.89 -8.74
C LEU A 174 12.63 -2.24 -9.43
N ASP A 175 11.40 -2.71 -9.44
CA ASP A 175 11.00 -3.95 -10.10
C ASP A 175 9.98 -3.68 -11.20
N TRP A 176 10.13 -4.35 -12.34
CA TRP A 176 9.40 -4.03 -13.57
C TRP A 176 8.85 -5.29 -14.21
N THR A 177 7.54 -5.28 -14.48
CA THR A 177 6.82 -6.40 -15.09
C THR A 177 5.91 -5.93 -16.23
N GLY A 178 5.74 -6.78 -17.25
CA GLY A 178 4.87 -6.53 -18.39
C GLY A 178 5.54 -5.94 -19.64
N ASP A 179 4.73 -5.44 -20.57
CA ASP A 179 5.09 -5.02 -21.93
C ASP A 179 4.62 -3.58 -22.20
N ALA A 180 5.13 -2.62 -21.43
CA ALA A 180 5.03 -1.21 -21.85
C ALA A 180 5.86 -1.02 -23.13
N VAL A 181 5.19 -0.64 -24.21
CA VAL A 181 5.71 -0.59 -25.58
C VAL A 181 6.93 0.30 -25.77
N ALA A 182 7.25 1.17 -24.82
CA ALA A 182 8.58 1.75 -24.69
C ALA A 182 8.85 2.24 -23.24
N TRP A 183 10.08 2.08 -22.76
CA TRP A 183 10.51 2.45 -21.40
C TRP A 183 10.43 3.95 -21.13
N ASP A 184 10.50 4.76 -22.20
CA ASP A 184 10.38 6.22 -22.21
C ASP A 184 8.98 6.73 -21.83
N ASN A 185 7.95 5.89 -21.89
CA ASN A 185 6.60 6.22 -21.41
C ASN A 185 6.53 6.37 -19.90
N TRP A 186 7.49 5.82 -19.15
CA TRP A 186 7.51 5.95 -17.70
C TRP A 186 8.31 7.17 -17.27
N LYS A 187 7.66 8.02 -16.47
CA LYS A 187 8.36 9.05 -15.69
C LYS A 187 8.46 8.58 -14.25
N SER A 188 9.16 7.47 -14.05
CA SER A 188 9.27 6.83 -12.74
C SER A 188 10.69 6.86 -12.22
N TRP A 189 10.85 7.23 -10.96
CA TRP A 189 12.15 7.32 -10.30
C TRP A 189 11.98 7.23 -8.78
N ALA A 190 13.02 6.78 -8.11
CA ALA A 190 13.15 6.86 -6.66
C ALA A 190 14.64 7.07 -6.32
N PRO A 191 14.97 7.67 -5.16
CA PRO A 191 16.33 7.65 -4.62
C PRO A 191 16.81 6.22 -4.37
N ALA A 192 18.12 6.04 -4.19
CA ALA A 192 18.70 4.71 -3.99
C ALA A 192 18.41 4.12 -2.60
N GLU A 193 18.09 4.96 -1.62
CA GLU A 193 17.77 4.57 -0.25
C GLU A 193 16.93 5.66 0.43
N VAL A 194 16.26 5.30 1.52
CA VAL A 194 15.67 6.23 2.48
C VAL A 194 16.58 6.28 3.70
N PRO A 195 17.14 7.44 4.09
CA PRO A 195 17.91 7.56 5.32
C PRO A 195 17.10 7.15 6.56
N ALA A 196 17.79 6.82 7.65
CA ALA A 196 17.17 6.55 8.94
C ALA A 196 16.28 7.71 9.40
N MET A 197 15.12 7.41 9.97
CA MET A 197 14.17 8.38 10.54
C MET A 197 13.86 9.55 9.58
N SER A 198 13.69 9.25 8.30
CA SER A 198 13.57 10.25 7.24
C SER A 198 12.56 9.83 6.17
N SER A 199 12.33 10.72 5.23
CA SER A 199 11.49 10.46 4.06
C SER A 199 12.16 10.92 2.79
N VAL A 200 11.78 10.29 1.69
CA VAL A 200 12.20 10.68 0.35
C VAL A 200 11.01 10.74 -0.59
N THR A 201 11.09 11.63 -1.57
CA THR A 201 10.12 11.68 -2.67
C THR A 201 10.50 10.66 -3.74
N ALA A 202 9.52 9.95 -4.27
CA ALA A 202 9.60 9.10 -5.44
C ALA A 202 8.46 9.45 -6.41
N ASN A 203 8.52 8.93 -7.64
CA ASN A 203 7.48 9.14 -8.63
C ASN A 203 7.13 7.84 -9.35
N ALA A 204 5.84 7.63 -9.57
CA ALA A 204 5.29 6.60 -10.43
C ALA A 204 4.23 7.21 -11.35
N SER A 205 4.60 7.56 -12.59
CA SER A 205 3.64 7.96 -13.62
C SER A 205 3.98 7.39 -14.99
N VAL A 206 2.92 7.23 -15.79
CA VAL A 206 2.99 6.83 -17.21
C VAL A 206 2.44 7.97 -18.06
N HIS A 207 3.14 8.26 -19.15
CA HIS A 207 2.77 9.21 -20.20
C HIS A 207 2.92 8.52 -21.58
N GLY A 208 2.36 9.11 -22.62
CA GLY A 208 2.53 8.64 -24.00
C GLY A 208 1.24 8.19 -24.70
N ASP A 209 1.39 7.86 -25.98
CA ASP A 209 0.34 7.40 -26.90
C ASP A 209 0.84 6.12 -27.63
N PRO A 210 0.13 4.98 -27.58
CA PRO A 210 -1.15 4.76 -26.91
C PRO A 210 -1.04 4.70 -25.38
N PRO A 211 -2.12 5.02 -24.65
CA PRO A 211 -2.16 4.86 -23.21
C PRO A 211 -1.94 3.40 -22.81
N ALA A 212 -1.06 3.16 -21.83
CA ALA A 212 -0.86 1.85 -21.24
C ALA A 212 -1.79 1.64 -20.03
N LEU A 213 -2.29 0.43 -19.85
CA LEU A 213 -2.84 0.01 -18.57
C LEU A 213 -1.67 -0.23 -17.62
N TRP A 214 -1.66 0.42 -16.46
CA TRP A 214 -0.53 0.35 -15.55
C TRP A 214 -0.95 0.34 -14.08
N ALA A 215 -0.06 -0.19 -13.25
CA ALA A 215 -0.12 -0.15 -11.80
C ALA A 215 1.30 0.03 -11.25
N ALA A 216 1.40 0.74 -10.13
CA ALA A 216 2.60 0.78 -9.31
C ALA A 216 2.20 0.60 -7.85
N TRP A 217 3.05 -0.05 -7.07
CA TRP A 217 2.85 -0.28 -5.64
C TRP A 217 4.21 -0.43 -4.96
N VAL A 218 4.24 -0.21 -3.65
CA VAL A 218 5.45 -0.34 -2.83
C VAL A 218 5.31 -1.53 -1.90
N THR A 219 6.36 -2.32 -1.80
CA THR A 219 6.54 -3.33 -0.76
C THR A 219 7.78 -2.98 0.06
N ALA A 220 7.87 -3.49 1.29
CA ALA A 220 9.07 -3.42 2.09
C ALA A 220 9.21 -4.70 2.91
N ASP A 221 10.43 -5.18 3.05
CA ASP A 221 10.79 -6.37 3.82
C ASP A 221 12.25 -6.27 4.32
N GLU A 222 12.82 -7.38 4.80
CA GLU A 222 14.20 -7.43 5.32
C GLU A 222 15.26 -7.07 4.27
N ASP A 223 14.99 -7.25 2.98
CA ASP A 223 15.91 -6.94 1.88
C ASP A 223 15.84 -5.46 1.47
N GLY A 224 14.78 -4.76 1.86
CA GLY A 224 14.59 -3.32 1.70
C GLY A 224 13.23 -2.95 1.12
N ILE A 225 13.17 -1.78 0.47
CA ILE A 225 11.95 -1.26 -0.16
C ILE A 225 11.99 -1.62 -1.65
N THR A 226 10.89 -2.14 -2.19
CA THR A 226 10.75 -2.37 -3.63
C THR A 226 9.58 -1.57 -4.19
N LEU A 227 9.88 -0.72 -5.17
CA LEU A 227 8.87 -0.03 -5.96
C LEU A 227 8.62 -0.84 -7.23
N HIS A 228 7.44 -1.46 -7.28
CA HIS A 228 7.03 -2.31 -8.38
C HIS A 228 6.25 -1.52 -9.43
N PHE A 229 6.50 -1.85 -10.68
CA PHE A 229 5.80 -1.33 -11.83
C PHE A 229 5.28 -2.47 -12.69
N ALA A 230 4.01 -2.38 -13.07
CA ALA A 230 3.41 -3.27 -14.04
C ALA A 230 2.71 -2.45 -15.11
N ALA A 231 2.94 -2.76 -16.38
CA ALA A 231 2.17 -2.19 -17.47
C ALA A 231 1.88 -3.19 -18.58
N ARG A 232 0.76 -2.97 -19.24
CA ARG A 232 0.36 -3.65 -20.46
C ARG A 232 -0.04 -2.63 -21.51
N SER A 233 0.58 -2.74 -22.67
CA SER A 233 0.22 -1.89 -23.80
C SER A 233 -1.17 -2.25 -24.34
N TRP A 234 -1.91 -1.21 -24.74
CA TRP A 234 -3.18 -1.36 -25.45
C TRP A 234 -2.99 -0.91 -26.90
N GLY A 235 -2.76 -1.85 -27.82
CA GLY A 235 -2.60 -1.56 -29.24
C GLY A 235 -2.45 -2.84 -30.07
N ARG A 236 -3.00 -2.85 -31.30
CA ARG A 236 -2.75 -3.93 -32.25
C ARG A 236 -1.23 -4.05 -32.44
N HIS A 237 -0.68 -5.24 -32.21
CA HIS A 237 0.47 -5.66 -33.00
C HIS A 237 0.00 -5.66 -34.45
N ASP A 238 0.24 -4.56 -35.18
CA ASP A 238 0.40 -4.70 -36.61
C ASP A 238 1.58 -5.65 -36.78
N ALA A 239 1.25 -6.82 -37.33
CA ALA A 239 2.19 -7.87 -37.67
C ALA A 239 3.08 -7.38 -38.82
N ASP A 240 3.97 -6.44 -38.55
CA ASP A 240 5.05 -6.04 -39.45
C ASP A 240 6.13 -5.27 -38.68
N SER A 241 6.78 -5.98 -37.76
CA SER A 241 8.23 -5.79 -37.55
C SER A 241 8.78 -6.90 -36.67
N HIS A 242 9.69 -7.67 -37.25
CA HIS A 242 10.58 -8.61 -36.57
C HIS A 242 11.98 -8.43 -37.20
N PRO A 243 13.08 -8.80 -36.52
CA PRO A 243 13.26 -8.91 -35.06
C PRO A 243 14.67 -8.50 -34.55
N ARG A 244 14.84 -8.60 -33.21
CA ARG A 244 16.07 -8.79 -32.41
C ARG A 244 16.93 -7.55 -32.07
N HIS A 245 16.98 -7.24 -30.78
CA HIS A 245 18.24 -7.27 -30.03
C HIS A 245 17.97 -7.52 -28.54
N ARG A 246 18.28 -8.73 -28.06
CA ARG A 246 18.60 -8.94 -26.64
C ARG A 246 19.92 -8.24 -26.37
N LEU A 247 19.94 -7.25 -25.48
CA LEU A 247 21.16 -6.84 -24.80
C LEU A 247 20.93 -6.86 -23.30
N ASN A 248 21.35 -7.96 -22.68
CA ASN A 248 21.66 -7.97 -21.25
C ASN A 248 22.77 -6.95 -21.00
N ARG A 249 22.48 -5.88 -20.26
CA ARG A 249 23.52 -5.07 -19.61
C ARG A 249 23.34 -5.13 -18.10
N ARG A 250 24.00 -6.13 -17.49
CA ARG A 250 24.51 -5.99 -16.12
C ARG A 250 25.75 -5.10 -16.21
N GLY A 251 25.67 -3.87 -15.70
CA GLY A 251 26.80 -2.96 -15.59
C GLY A 251 27.20 -2.79 -14.13
N ALA A 252 28.21 -3.54 -13.68
CA ALA A 252 28.96 -3.22 -12.46
C ALA A 252 30.11 -2.25 -12.81
N PRO A 253 30.46 -1.29 -11.96
CA PRO A 253 31.54 -0.34 -12.24
C PRO A 253 32.91 -0.96 -11.96
N ARG A 254 33.82 -0.93 -12.94
CA ARG A 254 35.25 -1.23 -12.73
C ARG A 254 36.01 0.06 -12.43
N ARG A 255 36.77 0.04 -11.32
CA ARG A 255 37.76 1.05 -10.90
C ARG A 255 38.85 1.27 -11.96
N PRO A 256 39.46 2.46 -12.03
CA PRO A 256 40.65 2.68 -12.84
C PRO A 256 41.92 2.21 -12.11
N LEU A 257 42.79 1.48 -12.81
CA LEU A 257 44.20 1.33 -12.48
C LEU A 257 44.98 2.24 -13.44
N GLY A 258 45.88 3.03 -12.88
CA GLY A 258 46.65 4.03 -13.60
C GLY A 258 47.80 3.47 -14.45
N HIS A 259 48.39 4.40 -15.19
CA HIS A 259 49.82 4.52 -15.45
C HIS A 259 50.15 6.01 -15.55
#